data_AF-A0A6L8T5Y5-F1
#
_entry.id   AF-A0A6L8T5Y5-F1
#
_cell.length_a   1.000
_cell.length_b   1.000
_cell.length_c   1.000
_cell.angle_alpha   90.00
_cell.angle_beta   90.00
_cell.angle_gamma   90.00
#
_symmetry.space_group_name_H-M   'P 1'
#
loop_
_entity.id
_entity.type
_entity.pdbx_description
1 polymer ?
#
loop_
_entity_poly.entity_id
_entity_poly.type
_entity_poly.pdbx_seq_one_letter_code
_entity_poly.pdbx_strand_id
1 'polypeptide(L)'
;MTTSKDGFPLKAEGGEDLLKGLKDLKLKLTENADIVQKYMEAVEKFLPGMTAMLGLTVSDFTLDKESLFDLRDNMLEGEYSPIVYRAEKDGGKYEAAIWILKEAYGFSVHSAVVKNKDGQSWLYNSDRQNWEIIETEMDLSPRMEEILQSGSPESDVLEELLEVFYGDLDDAEYAAIKENNQNLLSLYAETNKYMLPFYDDEEDVLYLIPRDEGRLGFRVGWNGSGYVLYQYLDSLDILKRNEELGYLEKNHSQAVSCTSNLKEMRNCLWMLANRYTEQPVYTVPLSLKAYTESADLKEIGKPATFEFESTDRRVLTTEEKKAAEGIRRYVGRLQKGGADV
;
A
#
# COMPACT_ATOMS: atom_id res chain seq x y z
N MET A 1 -21.35 26.31 -17.16
CA MET A 1 -22.44 25.42 -17.61
C MET A 1 -21.80 24.24 -18.31
N THR A 2 -22.21 23.04 -17.88
CA THR A 2 -21.95 21.68 -18.41
C THR A 2 -20.49 21.25 -18.53
N THR A 3 -20.01 20.64 -17.44
CA THR A 3 -19.00 19.58 -17.40
C THR A 3 -19.44 18.40 -18.28
N SER A 4 -18.58 17.97 -19.21
CA SER A 4 -18.59 16.58 -19.71
C SER A 4 -17.64 15.80 -18.80
N LYS A 5 -18.17 14.75 -18.16
CA LYS A 5 -17.46 13.88 -17.21
C LYS A 5 -17.12 12.51 -17.80
N ASP A 6 -17.30 12.33 -19.11
CA ASP A 6 -17.03 11.07 -19.81
C ASP A 6 -16.22 11.40 -21.07
N GLY A 7 -14.94 11.06 -21.09
CA GLY A 7 -14.09 11.30 -22.25
C GLY A 7 -12.67 10.80 -22.07
N PHE A 8 -12.37 9.69 -22.75
CA PHE A 8 -11.02 9.19 -22.97
C PHE A 8 -10.04 10.34 -23.29
N PRO A 9 -8.89 10.45 -22.60
CA PRO A 9 -7.92 11.50 -22.90
C PRO A 9 -7.12 11.12 -24.15
N LEU A 10 -7.64 11.46 -25.34
CA LEU A 10 -6.83 11.52 -26.55
C LEU A 10 -6.30 12.95 -26.69
N LYS A 11 -5.12 13.22 -26.12
CA LYS A 11 -4.32 14.37 -26.59
C LYS A 11 -3.74 13.95 -27.95
N ALA A 12 -4.22 14.56 -29.04
CA ALA A 12 -3.71 14.32 -30.39
C ALA A 12 -3.07 15.59 -30.94
N GLU A 13 -1.79 15.51 -31.29
CA GLU A 13 -1.11 16.48 -32.16
C GLU A 13 -0.76 15.79 -33.49
N GLY A 14 -1.60 15.98 -34.51
CA GLY A 14 -1.28 15.61 -35.90
C GLY A 14 -1.97 14.35 -36.45
N GLY A 15 -2.14 14.30 -37.79
CA GLY A 15 -2.95 13.27 -38.48
C GLY A 15 -2.38 11.84 -38.47
N GLU A 16 -1.08 11.65 -38.24
CA GLU A 16 -0.50 10.31 -38.00
C GLU A 16 -0.90 9.74 -36.62
N ASP A 17 -1.15 10.63 -35.66
CA ASP A 17 -1.52 10.30 -34.27
C ASP A 17 -2.96 9.78 -34.17
N LEU A 18 -3.86 10.25 -35.05
CA LEU A 18 -5.25 9.77 -35.11
C LEU A 18 -5.35 8.33 -35.62
N LEU A 19 -4.60 7.98 -36.68
CA LEU A 19 -4.60 6.61 -37.20
C LEU A 19 -3.92 5.65 -36.21
N LYS A 20 -2.88 6.11 -35.51
CA LYS A 20 -2.25 5.35 -34.42
C LYS A 20 -3.24 5.12 -33.28
N GLY A 21 -3.92 6.16 -32.79
CA GLY A 21 -4.95 6.04 -31.75
C GLY A 21 -6.08 5.09 -32.12
N LEU A 22 -6.53 5.08 -33.39
CA LEU A 22 -7.53 4.10 -33.86
C LEU A 22 -7.00 2.66 -33.90
N LYS A 23 -5.72 2.45 -34.25
CA LYS A 23 -5.08 1.13 -34.22
C LYS A 23 -4.93 0.62 -32.79
N ASP A 24 -4.51 1.49 -31.87
CA ASP A 24 -4.34 1.16 -30.45
C ASP A 24 -5.70 0.84 -29.81
N LEU A 25 -6.74 1.62 -30.11
CA LEU A 25 -8.11 1.32 -29.69
C LEU A 25 -8.60 -0.03 -30.24
N LYS A 26 -8.36 -0.32 -31.52
CA LYS A 26 -8.73 -1.60 -32.13
C LYS A 26 -8.03 -2.76 -31.41
N LEU A 27 -6.74 -2.63 -31.11
CA LEU A 27 -5.97 -3.66 -30.40
C LEU A 27 -6.59 -3.92 -29.02
N LYS A 28 -6.82 -2.87 -28.24
CA LYS A 28 -7.41 -2.97 -26.90
C LYS A 28 -8.82 -3.59 -26.92
N LEU A 29 -9.66 -3.21 -27.87
CA LEU A 29 -10.98 -3.82 -28.04
C LEU A 29 -10.91 -5.31 -28.43
N THR A 30 -9.90 -5.70 -29.21
CA THR A 30 -9.69 -7.10 -29.59
C THR A 30 -9.23 -7.92 -28.38
N GLU A 31 -8.26 -7.42 -27.63
CA GLU A 31 -7.80 -8.05 -26.38
C GLU A 31 -8.96 -8.21 -25.39
N ASN A 32 -9.77 -7.16 -25.22
CA ASN A 32 -10.94 -7.20 -24.36
C ASN A 32 -11.98 -8.24 -24.83
N ALA A 33 -12.21 -8.37 -26.14
CA ALA A 33 -13.08 -9.41 -26.67
C ALA A 33 -12.55 -10.82 -26.37
N ASP A 34 -11.24 -11.04 -26.49
CA ASP A 34 -10.60 -12.32 -26.15
C ASP A 34 -10.73 -12.64 -24.65
N ILE A 35 -10.65 -11.63 -23.78
CA ILE A 35 -10.86 -11.80 -22.33
C ILE A 35 -12.30 -12.17 -22.01
N VAL A 36 -13.28 -11.49 -22.60
CA VAL A 36 -14.70 -11.83 -22.43
C VAL A 36 -14.97 -13.26 -22.88
N GLN A 37 -14.39 -13.68 -24.01
CA GLN A 37 -14.49 -15.05 -24.49
C GLN A 37 -13.91 -16.05 -23.48
N LYS A 38 -12.77 -15.75 -22.86
CA LYS A 38 -12.21 -16.60 -21.79
C LYS A 38 -13.11 -16.68 -20.55
N TYR A 39 -13.75 -15.57 -20.16
CA TYR A 39 -14.74 -15.59 -19.07
C TYR A 39 -15.91 -16.52 -19.41
N MET A 40 -16.43 -16.44 -20.64
CA MET A 40 -17.51 -17.34 -21.09
C MET A 40 -17.09 -18.81 -21.01
N GLU A 41 -15.92 -19.15 -21.53
CA GLU A 41 -15.37 -20.52 -21.47
C GLU A 41 -15.15 -20.99 -20.02
N ALA A 42 -14.66 -20.11 -19.15
CA ALA A 42 -14.49 -20.39 -17.74
C ALA A 42 -15.83 -20.65 -17.04
N VAL A 43 -16.84 -19.82 -17.29
CA VAL A 43 -18.19 -20.00 -16.72
C VAL A 43 -18.76 -21.34 -17.15
N GLU A 44 -18.73 -21.67 -18.44
CA GLU A 44 -19.24 -22.95 -18.96
C GLU A 44 -18.53 -24.15 -18.34
N LYS A 45 -17.22 -24.04 -18.08
CA LYS A 45 -16.40 -25.11 -17.52
C LYS A 45 -16.57 -25.28 -16.01
N PHE A 46 -16.54 -24.19 -15.25
CA PHE A 46 -16.39 -24.25 -13.79
C PHE A 46 -17.71 -24.09 -13.04
N LEU A 47 -18.65 -23.29 -13.54
CA LEU A 47 -19.90 -23.00 -12.84
C LEU A 47 -20.70 -24.26 -12.46
N PRO A 48 -20.89 -25.26 -13.35
CA PRO A 48 -21.63 -26.47 -13.00
C PRO A 48 -21.02 -27.22 -11.80
N GLY A 49 -19.69 -27.30 -11.73
CA GLY A 49 -18.98 -27.94 -10.63
C GLY A 49 -19.15 -27.16 -9.33
N MET A 50 -19.03 -25.83 -9.38
CA MET A 50 -19.22 -24.95 -8.23
C MET A 50 -20.64 -25.05 -7.65
N THR A 51 -21.67 -25.03 -8.51
CA THR A 51 -23.05 -25.19 -8.04
C THR A 51 -23.28 -26.57 -7.44
N ALA A 52 -22.69 -27.62 -8.02
CA ALA A 52 -22.82 -28.98 -7.50
C ALA A 52 -22.15 -29.13 -6.12
N MET A 53 -21.02 -28.47 -5.86
CA MET A 53 -20.36 -28.45 -4.54
C MET A 53 -21.26 -27.86 -3.44
N LEU A 54 -22.19 -26.99 -3.82
CA LEU A 54 -23.18 -26.38 -2.93
C LEU A 54 -24.47 -27.21 -2.79
N GLY A 55 -24.59 -28.33 -3.49
CA GLY A 55 -25.85 -29.09 -3.60
C GLY A 55 -26.91 -28.36 -4.42
N LEU A 56 -26.50 -27.44 -5.30
CA LEU A 56 -27.35 -26.61 -6.13
C LEU A 56 -27.12 -26.91 -7.61
N THR A 57 -27.95 -26.30 -8.45
CA THR A 57 -27.85 -26.36 -9.91
C THR A 57 -27.57 -24.99 -10.49
N VAL A 58 -27.03 -24.92 -11.71
CA VAL A 58 -26.78 -23.64 -12.41
C VAL A 58 -28.05 -22.79 -12.50
N SER A 59 -29.22 -23.40 -12.64
CA SER A 59 -30.51 -22.68 -12.68
C SER A 59 -30.93 -22.03 -11.36
N ASP A 60 -30.33 -22.43 -10.23
CA ASP A 60 -30.57 -21.76 -8.94
C ASP A 60 -29.82 -20.41 -8.84
N PHE A 61 -28.84 -20.17 -9.73
CA PHE A 61 -27.97 -19.01 -9.69
C PHE A 61 -28.41 -17.91 -10.66
N THR A 62 -28.19 -16.67 -10.23
CA THR A 62 -28.38 -15.46 -11.03
C THR A 62 -27.05 -14.71 -11.12
N LEU A 63 -26.74 -14.18 -12.31
CA LEU A 63 -25.59 -13.32 -12.50
C LEU A 63 -25.78 -12.03 -11.69
N ASP A 64 -24.78 -11.69 -10.89
CA ASP A 64 -24.71 -10.39 -10.24
C ASP A 64 -24.35 -9.31 -11.27
N LYS A 65 -25.29 -8.39 -11.50
CA LYS A 65 -25.14 -7.38 -12.56
C LYS A 65 -24.06 -6.36 -12.24
N GLU A 66 -23.83 -6.08 -10.95
CA GLU A 66 -22.76 -5.18 -10.52
C GLU A 66 -21.40 -5.74 -10.92
N SER A 67 -21.14 -7.02 -10.64
CA SER A 67 -19.90 -7.69 -11.08
C SER A 67 -19.62 -7.59 -12.59
N LEU A 68 -20.67 -7.59 -13.43
CA LEU A 68 -20.53 -7.42 -14.88
C LEU A 68 -20.18 -5.97 -15.26
N PHE A 69 -20.75 -4.98 -14.56
CA PHE A 69 -20.40 -3.58 -14.77
C PHE A 69 -18.97 -3.30 -14.30
N ASP A 70 -18.57 -3.85 -13.16
CA ASP A 70 -17.22 -3.72 -12.63
C ASP A 70 -16.18 -4.35 -13.58
N LEU A 71 -16.47 -5.52 -14.16
CA LEU A 71 -15.61 -6.10 -15.19
C LEU A 71 -15.47 -5.15 -16.40
N ARG A 72 -16.58 -4.62 -16.91
CA ARG A 72 -16.58 -3.72 -18.07
C ARG A 72 -15.73 -2.48 -17.81
N ASP A 73 -15.89 -1.87 -16.64
CA ASP A 73 -15.26 -0.60 -16.30
C ASP A 73 -13.76 -0.83 -16.02
N ASN A 74 -13.40 -1.87 -15.29
CA ASN A 74 -12.00 -2.19 -14.98
C ASN A 74 -11.21 -2.67 -16.21
N MET A 75 -11.87 -3.31 -17.17
CA MET A 75 -11.25 -3.66 -18.46
C MET A 75 -10.80 -2.44 -19.27
N LEU A 76 -11.33 -1.24 -18.98
CA LEU A 76 -10.83 0.00 -19.57
C LEU A 76 -9.49 0.44 -18.94
N GLU A 77 -9.23 0.06 -17.70
CA GLU A 77 -7.97 0.35 -16.99
C GLU A 77 -6.95 -0.80 -17.12
N GLY A 78 -7.35 -1.93 -17.73
CA GLY A 78 -6.49 -3.09 -17.94
C GLY A 78 -6.53 -4.10 -16.79
N GLU A 79 -7.53 -3.99 -15.92
CA GLU A 79 -7.81 -4.91 -14.81
C GLU A 79 -9.03 -5.79 -15.11
N TYR A 80 -9.10 -6.96 -14.48
CA TYR A 80 -10.15 -7.95 -14.74
C TYR A 80 -10.85 -8.38 -13.46
N SER A 81 -12.04 -7.83 -13.24
CA SER A 81 -12.86 -8.09 -12.05
C SER A 81 -13.49 -9.49 -12.06
N PRO A 82 -13.81 -10.06 -10.89
CA PRO A 82 -14.59 -11.29 -10.83
C PRO A 82 -15.99 -11.10 -11.41
N ILE A 83 -16.48 -12.14 -12.09
CA ILE A 83 -17.90 -12.32 -12.40
C ILE A 83 -18.51 -13.20 -11.31
N VAL A 84 -19.56 -12.69 -10.67
CA VAL A 84 -20.17 -13.31 -9.50
C VAL A 84 -21.56 -13.81 -9.84
N TYR A 85 -21.86 -15.04 -9.44
CA TYR A 85 -23.17 -15.65 -9.51
C TYR A 85 -23.69 -15.88 -8.10
N ARG A 86 -24.93 -15.48 -7.83
CA ARG A 86 -25.57 -15.57 -6.52
C ARG A 86 -26.81 -16.46 -6.56
N ALA A 87 -27.02 -17.23 -5.49
CA ALA A 87 -28.24 -17.98 -5.25
C ALA A 87 -28.71 -17.80 -3.81
N GLU A 88 -30.02 -17.83 -3.60
CA GLU A 88 -30.63 -17.87 -2.27
C GLU A 88 -31.61 -19.04 -2.22
N LYS A 89 -31.40 -19.98 -1.30
CA LYS A 89 -32.20 -21.21 -1.19
C LYS A 89 -32.19 -21.74 0.24
N ASP A 90 -33.36 -22.17 0.73
CA ASP A 90 -33.52 -22.76 2.06
C ASP A 90 -32.90 -21.91 3.21
N GLY A 91 -32.99 -20.58 3.08
CA GLY A 91 -32.42 -19.62 4.04
C GLY A 91 -30.90 -19.45 3.97
N GLY A 92 -30.22 -20.14 3.06
CA GLY A 92 -28.81 -19.93 2.77
C GLY A 92 -28.60 -18.98 1.59
N LYS A 93 -27.51 -18.20 1.64
CA LYS A 93 -27.00 -17.39 0.55
C LYS A 93 -25.72 -18.01 0.01
N TYR A 94 -25.58 -18.03 -1.31
CA TYR A 94 -24.51 -18.75 -1.97
C TYR A 94 -23.92 -17.88 -3.07
N GLU A 95 -22.59 -17.92 -3.20
CA GLU A 95 -21.88 -17.19 -4.24
C GLU A 95 -20.87 -18.10 -4.94
N ALA A 96 -20.78 -17.95 -6.25
CA ALA A 96 -19.75 -18.56 -7.08
C ALA A 96 -19.12 -17.45 -7.92
N ALA A 97 -17.83 -17.19 -7.68
CA ALA A 97 -17.08 -16.15 -8.37
C ALA A 97 -16.03 -16.77 -9.30
N ILE A 98 -15.86 -16.19 -10.49
CA ILE A 98 -14.84 -16.59 -11.48
C ILE A 98 -14.09 -15.33 -11.89
N TRP A 99 -12.77 -15.36 -11.91
CA TRP A 99 -11.95 -14.25 -12.40
C TRP A 99 -10.76 -14.74 -13.21
N ILE A 100 -10.20 -13.82 -14.00
CA ILE A 100 -9.03 -14.08 -14.85
C ILE A 100 -7.91 -13.17 -14.40
N LEU A 101 -6.73 -13.73 -14.15
CA LEU A 101 -5.53 -12.95 -13.87
C LEU A 101 -4.62 -12.96 -15.09
N LYS A 102 -4.03 -11.81 -15.39
CA LYS A 102 -2.94 -11.69 -16.37
C LYS A 102 -1.65 -12.12 -15.72
N GLU A 103 -0.98 -13.09 -16.33
CA GLU A 103 0.33 -13.56 -15.89
C GLU A 103 1.42 -13.17 -16.90
N ALA A 104 2.68 -13.31 -16.51
CA ALA A 104 3.83 -13.05 -17.39
C ALA A 104 3.77 -13.83 -18.72
N TYR A 105 3.16 -15.02 -18.72
CA TYR A 105 3.05 -15.90 -19.88
C TYR A 105 1.61 -16.34 -20.18
N GLY A 106 0.65 -15.42 -20.08
CA GLY A 106 -0.73 -15.66 -20.53
C GLY A 106 -1.77 -15.27 -19.48
N PHE A 107 -2.76 -16.13 -19.30
CA PHE A 107 -3.89 -15.89 -18.40
C PHE A 107 -4.18 -17.13 -17.56
N SER A 108 -4.43 -16.93 -16.26
CA SER A 108 -4.95 -17.97 -15.38
C SER A 108 -6.40 -17.69 -15.01
N VAL A 109 -7.17 -18.77 -14.84
CA VAL A 109 -8.56 -18.71 -14.41
C VAL A 109 -8.63 -19.18 -12.98
N HIS A 110 -9.31 -18.39 -12.16
CA HIS A 110 -9.50 -18.64 -10.75
C HIS A 110 -10.99 -18.66 -10.41
N SER A 111 -11.34 -19.35 -9.34
CA SER A 111 -12.72 -19.46 -8.91
C SER A 111 -12.83 -19.61 -7.40
N ALA A 112 -13.89 -19.07 -6.83
CA ALA A 112 -14.20 -19.17 -5.40
C ALA A 112 -15.67 -19.52 -5.22
N VAL A 113 -15.95 -20.29 -4.17
CA VAL A 113 -17.32 -20.66 -3.78
C VAL A 113 -17.53 -20.32 -2.32
N VAL A 114 -18.54 -19.50 -2.05
CA VAL A 114 -18.90 -19.05 -0.71
C VAL A 114 -20.32 -19.51 -0.40
N LYS A 115 -20.55 -19.91 0.84
CA LYS A 115 -21.91 -20.10 1.38
C LYS A 115 -22.03 -19.35 2.70
N ASN A 116 -23.17 -18.73 2.92
CA ASN A 116 -23.57 -18.15 4.19
C ASN A 116 -24.88 -18.81 4.64
N LYS A 117 -24.88 -19.32 5.87
CA LYS A 117 -26.02 -20.01 6.46
C LYS A 117 -25.97 -19.85 7.97
N ASP A 118 -27.13 -19.56 8.58
CA ASP A 118 -27.26 -19.42 10.03
C ASP A 118 -26.30 -18.38 10.65
N GLY A 119 -25.98 -17.31 9.89
CA GLY A 119 -25.07 -16.24 10.33
C GLY A 119 -23.58 -16.54 10.13
N GLN A 120 -23.22 -17.76 9.74
CA GLN A 120 -21.84 -18.16 9.49
C GLN A 120 -21.55 -18.15 7.98
N SER A 121 -20.39 -17.63 7.59
CA SER A 121 -19.85 -17.68 6.24
C SER A 121 -18.79 -18.76 6.11
N TRP A 122 -18.74 -19.45 4.97
CA TRP A 122 -17.70 -20.42 4.63
C TRP A 122 -17.20 -20.23 3.20
N LEU A 123 -15.89 -20.36 3.00
CA LEU A 123 -15.22 -20.43 1.70
C LEU A 123 -14.82 -21.88 1.44
N TYR A 124 -14.97 -22.35 0.20
CA TYR A 124 -14.47 -23.67 -0.18
C TYR A 124 -12.98 -23.59 -0.52
N ASN A 125 -12.16 -24.35 0.21
CA ASN A 125 -10.74 -24.50 -0.09
C ASN A 125 -10.55 -25.65 -1.08
N SER A 126 -10.17 -25.32 -2.31
CA SER A 126 -10.05 -26.33 -3.38
C SER A 126 -8.86 -27.27 -3.22
N ASP A 127 -7.76 -26.82 -2.59
CA ASP A 127 -6.55 -27.63 -2.37
C ASP A 127 -6.78 -28.69 -1.30
N ARG A 128 -7.49 -28.31 -0.22
CA ARG A 128 -7.81 -29.17 0.92
C ARG A 128 -9.14 -29.92 0.76
N GLN A 129 -9.93 -29.54 -0.25
CA GLN A 129 -11.26 -30.07 -0.55
C GLN A 129 -12.24 -29.98 0.64
N ASN A 130 -12.15 -28.91 1.43
CA ASN A 130 -13.00 -28.71 2.62
C ASN A 130 -13.60 -27.29 2.66
N TRP A 131 -14.56 -27.09 3.56
CA TRP A 131 -15.13 -25.78 3.85
C TRP A 131 -14.36 -25.15 5.02
N GLU A 132 -13.86 -23.94 4.80
CA GLU A 132 -13.19 -23.13 5.81
C GLU A 132 -14.14 -22.00 6.21
N ILE A 133 -14.18 -21.67 7.50
CA ILE A 133 -15.00 -20.55 8.01
C ILE A 133 -14.37 -19.25 7.53
N ILE A 134 -15.18 -18.35 6.96
CA ILE A 134 -14.75 -16.98 6.71
C ILE A 134 -15.02 -16.21 8.01
N GLU A 135 -13.97 -15.90 8.74
CA GLU A 135 -14.03 -15.01 9.90
C GLU A 135 -14.18 -13.59 9.37
N THR A 136 -15.42 -13.15 9.18
CA THR A 136 -15.74 -11.80 8.67
C THR A 136 -15.86 -10.75 9.77
N GLU A 137 -15.93 -11.18 11.03
CA GLU A 137 -15.89 -10.30 12.20
C GLU A 137 -14.58 -10.58 12.91
N MET A 138 -13.70 -9.58 12.93
CA MET A 138 -12.60 -9.57 13.89
C MET A 138 -13.24 -9.56 15.28
N ASP A 139 -13.12 -10.66 16.02
CA ASP A 139 -13.64 -10.77 17.39
C ASP A 139 -12.75 -9.93 18.32
N LEU A 140 -12.86 -8.61 18.16
CA LEU A 140 -12.11 -7.64 18.94
C LEU A 140 -12.68 -7.62 20.36
N SER A 141 -11.79 -7.52 21.34
CA SER A 141 -12.25 -7.32 22.70
C SER A 141 -12.98 -5.97 22.83
N PRO A 142 -13.96 -5.84 23.75
CA PRO A 142 -14.67 -4.56 23.96
C PRO A 142 -13.73 -3.37 24.23
N ARG A 143 -12.53 -3.65 24.75
CA ARG A 143 -11.49 -2.64 24.98
C ARG A 143 -10.87 -2.17 23.67
N MET A 144 -10.54 -3.08 22.75
CA MET A 144 -10.02 -2.71 21.43
C MET A 144 -11.07 -1.95 20.62
N GLU A 145 -12.33 -2.36 20.68
CA GLU A 145 -13.43 -1.62 20.06
C GLU A 145 -13.55 -0.19 20.60
N GLU A 146 -13.45 0.00 21.93
CA GLU A 146 -13.47 1.32 22.56
C GLU A 146 -12.30 2.20 22.09
N ILE A 147 -11.11 1.62 21.95
CA ILE A 147 -9.92 2.32 21.45
C ILE A 147 -10.15 2.77 20.00
N LEU A 148 -10.63 1.90 19.11
CA LEU A 148 -10.91 2.24 17.71
C LEU A 148 -11.96 3.35 17.58
N GLN A 149 -12.99 3.32 18.41
CA GLN A 149 -14.04 4.34 18.38
C GLN A 149 -13.58 5.69 18.96
N SER A 150 -12.45 5.73 19.66
CA SER A 150 -11.97 6.95 20.32
C SER A 150 -11.44 8.01 19.34
N GLY A 151 -10.98 7.60 18.15
CA GLY A 151 -10.25 8.48 17.22
C GLY A 151 -8.99 9.11 17.83
N SER A 152 -8.45 8.49 18.88
CA SER A 152 -7.25 8.95 19.56
C SER A 152 -5.99 8.50 18.81
N PRO A 153 -4.80 9.04 19.13
CA PRO A 153 -3.55 8.50 18.59
C PRO A 153 -3.33 7.02 18.93
N GLU A 154 -3.99 6.49 19.97
CA GLU A 154 -3.94 5.06 20.26
C GLU A 154 -4.79 4.24 19.27
N SER A 155 -5.86 4.84 18.70
CA SER A 155 -6.67 4.26 17.61
C SER A 155 -5.81 4.00 16.39
N ASP A 156 -5.08 5.01 15.89
CA ASP A 156 -4.23 4.88 14.71
C ASP A 156 -3.18 3.75 14.87
N VAL A 157 -2.66 3.56 16.09
CA VAL A 157 -1.70 2.49 16.39
C VAL A 157 -2.38 1.12 16.39
N LEU A 158 -3.59 1.02 16.94
CA LEU A 158 -4.35 -0.22 16.92
C LEU A 158 -4.79 -0.59 15.50
N GLU A 159 -5.22 0.39 14.70
CA GLU A 159 -5.57 0.18 13.28
C GLU A 159 -4.40 -0.40 12.48
N GLU A 160 -3.20 0.20 12.60
CA GLU A 160 -1.98 -0.30 11.97
C GLU A 160 -1.67 -1.75 12.37
N LEU A 161 -1.73 -2.07 13.66
CA LEU A 161 -1.45 -3.41 14.14
C LEU A 161 -2.51 -4.41 13.66
N LEU A 162 -3.79 -4.03 13.66
CA LEU A 162 -4.85 -4.89 13.16
C LEU A 162 -4.72 -5.18 11.67
N GLU A 163 -4.24 -4.22 10.87
CA GLU A 163 -3.93 -4.42 9.46
C GLU A 163 -2.78 -5.43 9.27
N VAL A 164 -1.67 -5.24 10.00
CA VAL A 164 -0.49 -6.11 9.89
C VAL A 164 -0.76 -7.54 10.37
N PHE A 165 -1.50 -7.68 11.47
CA PHE A 165 -1.82 -8.98 12.05
C PHE A 165 -3.04 -9.63 11.40
N TYR A 166 -3.61 -9.05 10.33
CA TYR A 166 -4.82 -9.52 9.66
C TYR A 166 -6.00 -9.76 10.64
N GLY A 167 -6.03 -8.97 11.71
CA GLY A 167 -6.99 -9.08 12.80
C GLY A 167 -6.71 -10.16 13.85
N ASP A 168 -5.66 -10.96 13.70
CA ASP A 168 -5.20 -11.95 14.69
C ASP A 168 -4.26 -11.28 15.72
N LEU A 169 -4.80 -10.29 16.46
CA LEU A 169 -4.08 -9.57 17.51
C LEU A 169 -4.87 -9.64 18.81
N ASP A 170 -4.27 -10.24 19.85
CA ASP A 170 -4.91 -10.33 21.15
C ASP A 170 -4.57 -9.17 22.11
N ASP A 171 -5.32 -9.04 23.21
CA ASP A 171 -5.12 -8.00 24.24
C ASP A 171 -3.73 -8.04 24.90
N ALA A 172 -3.11 -9.21 25.01
CA ALA A 172 -1.81 -9.40 25.64
C ALA A 172 -0.68 -9.00 24.68
N GLU A 173 -0.76 -9.38 23.42
CA GLU A 173 0.15 -8.97 22.34
C GLU A 173 0.10 -7.47 22.15
N TYR A 174 -1.10 -6.90 22.04
CA TYR A 174 -1.29 -5.46 21.96
C TYR A 174 -0.68 -4.72 23.17
N ALA A 175 -0.91 -5.23 24.38
CA ALA A 175 -0.33 -4.65 25.59
C ALA A 175 1.21 -4.72 25.60
N ALA A 176 1.80 -5.82 25.15
CA ALA A 176 3.25 -6.00 25.07
C ALA A 176 3.89 -5.05 24.05
N ILE A 177 3.29 -4.91 22.86
CA ILE A 177 3.75 -3.96 21.83
C ILE A 177 3.68 -2.53 22.38
N LYS A 178 2.57 -2.17 23.04
CA LYS A 178 2.38 -0.85 23.65
C LYS A 178 3.42 -0.56 24.73
N GLU A 179 3.71 -1.51 25.61
CA GLU A 179 4.70 -1.37 26.68
C GLU A 179 6.10 -1.17 26.11
N ASN A 180 6.50 -1.99 25.13
CA ASN A 180 7.82 -1.92 24.49
C ASN A 180 8.04 -0.59 23.73
N ASN A 181 6.97 0.03 23.26
CA ASN A 181 7.02 1.22 22.42
C ASN A 181 6.52 2.50 23.11
N GLN A 182 6.33 2.51 24.43
CA GLN A 182 5.70 3.63 25.16
C GLN A 182 6.35 5.00 24.87
N ASN A 183 7.68 5.06 24.72
CA ASN A 183 8.37 6.30 24.37
C ASN A 183 8.03 6.77 22.95
N LEU A 184 8.02 5.85 21.97
CA LEU A 184 7.64 6.15 20.60
C LEU A 184 6.18 6.62 20.51
N LEU A 185 5.28 5.96 21.25
CA LEU A 185 3.87 6.35 21.34
C LEU A 185 3.67 7.73 22.00
N SER A 186 4.52 8.09 22.95
CA SER A 186 4.52 9.44 23.54
C SER A 186 4.93 10.50 22.53
N LEU A 187 5.93 10.21 21.69
CA LEU A 187 6.29 11.07 20.56
C LEU A 187 5.17 11.15 19.53
N TYR A 188 4.50 10.03 19.25
CA TYR A 188 3.37 10.00 18.34
C TYR A 188 2.22 10.89 18.80
N ALA A 189 1.87 10.84 20.09
CA ALA A 189 0.82 11.69 20.65
C ALA A 189 1.08 13.20 20.44
N GLU A 190 2.34 13.64 20.36
CA GLU A 190 2.71 15.04 20.09
C GLU A 190 2.87 15.37 18.59
N THR A 191 2.92 14.35 17.72
CA THR A 191 3.27 14.50 16.30
C THR A 191 2.24 13.92 15.32
N ASN A 192 1.15 13.31 15.82
CA ASN A 192 0.10 12.63 15.03
C ASN A 192 -0.49 13.45 13.88
N LYS A 193 -0.43 14.79 13.93
CA LYS A 193 -0.92 15.64 12.84
C LYS A 193 -0.14 15.52 11.54
N TYR A 194 1.10 15.04 11.60
CA TYR A 194 2.01 14.96 10.46
C TYR A 194 2.87 13.69 10.44
N MET A 195 2.73 12.82 11.44
CA MET A 195 3.32 11.48 11.47
C MET A 195 2.20 10.42 11.53
N LEU A 196 2.55 9.18 11.19
CA LEU A 196 1.74 7.97 11.30
C LEU A 196 2.56 6.85 11.96
N PRO A 197 1.92 5.93 12.70
CA PRO A 197 2.53 4.66 13.08
C PRO A 197 2.75 3.79 11.83
N PHE A 198 3.78 2.96 11.87
CA PHE A 198 4.08 1.95 10.85
C PHE A 198 4.75 0.76 11.53
N TYR A 199 4.17 -0.42 11.44
CA TYR A 199 4.72 -1.65 12.00
C TYR A 199 5.41 -2.44 10.89
N ASP A 200 6.73 -2.58 11.01
CA ASP A 200 7.55 -3.37 10.12
C ASP A 200 7.49 -4.83 10.58
N ASP A 201 6.69 -5.66 9.91
CA ASP A 201 6.44 -7.06 10.25
C ASP A 201 7.66 -7.96 10.00
N GLU A 202 8.52 -7.61 9.05
CA GLU A 202 9.80 -8.28 8.83
C GLU A 202 10.79 -8.03 9.98
N GLU A 203 10.82 -6.80 10.50
CA GLU A 203 11.72 -6.42 11.60
C GLU A 203 11.10 -6.65 13.00
N ASP A 204 9.78 -6.83 13.09
CA ASP A 204 9.00 -6.84 14.34
C ASP A 204 9.17 -5.54 15.14
N VAL A 205 9.13 -4.39 14.45
CA VAL A 205 9.44 -3.07 15.04
C VAL A 205 8.44 -2.00 14.61
N LEU A 206 7.97 -1.22 15.58
CA LEU A 206 7.17 -0.02 15.34
C LEU A 206 8.05 1.18 15.01
N TYR A 207 7.69 1.90 13.96
CA TYR A 207 8.25 3.16 13.53
C TYR A 207 7.19 4.26 13.46
N LEU A 208 7.64 5.50 13.34
CA LEU A 208 6.84 6.64 12.90
C LEU A 208 7.33 7.10 11.53
N ILE A 209 6.41 7.21 10.58
CA ILE A 209 6.64 7.67 9.21
C ILE A 209 5.86 8.97 8.94
N PRO A 210 6.20 9.75 7.90
CA PRO A 210 5.39 10.90 7.52
C PRO A 210 3.95 10.52 7.22
N ARG A 211 2.99 11.33 7.70
CA ARG A 211 1.56 11.14 7.38
C ARG A 211 1.24 11.48 5.93
N ASP A 212 1.98 12.41 5.34
CA ASP A 212 1.84 12.77 3.94
C ASP A 212 2.50 11.70 3.06
N GLU A 213 1.70 10.94 2.31
CA GLU A 213 2.17 9.89 1.38
C GLU A 213 3.11 10.43 0.28
N GLY A 214 3.04 11.73 -0.01
CA GLY A 214 3.98 12.41 -0.90
C GLY A 214 5.36 12.62 -0.27
N ARG A 215 5.49 12.52 1.06
CA ARG A 215 6.72 12.84 1.77
C ARG A 215 7.46 11.57 2.16
N LEU A 216 8.59 11.33 1.50
CA LEU A 216 9.42 10.14 1.67
C LEU A 216 10.78 10.52 2.29
N GLY A 217 11.59 9.52 2.65
CA GLY A 217 13.02 9.76 2.95
C GLY A 217 13.45 9.50 4.40
N PHE A 218 12.51 9.27 5.32
CA PHE A 218 12.84 9.01 6.71
C PHE A 218 11.77 8.24 7.49
N ARG A 219 12.24 7.60 8.57
CA ARG A 219 11.42 7.02 9.63
C ARG A 219 12.08 7.27 10.98
N VAL A 220 11.31 7.21 12.07
CA VAL A 220 11.83 7.30 13.44
C VAL A 220 11.44 6.06 14.22
N GLY A 221 12.39 5.45 14.92
CA GLY A 221 12.15 4.30 15.78
C GLY A 221 12.65 4.53 17.21
N TRP A 222 12.42 3.56 18.08
CA TRP A 222 12.92 3.54 19.46
C TRP A 222 13.82 2.33 19.68
N ASN A 223 15.05 2.53 20.17
CA ASN A 223 16.01 1.43 20.36
C ASN A 223 16.18 0.98 21.82
N GLY A 224 15.23 1.33 22.70
CA GLY A 224 15.32 1.10 24.14
C GLY A 224 16.01 2.21 24.93
N SER A 225 16.84 3.04 24.28
CA SER A 225 17.61 4.11 24.94
C SER A 225 17.35 5.52 24.39
N GLY A 226 16.90 5.62 23.14
CA GLY A 226 16.64 6.89 22.49
C GLY A 226 15.83 6.73 21.21
N TYR A 227 15.28 7.85 20.76
CA TYR A 227 14.65 8.00 19.45
C TYR A 227 15.74 8.02 18.40
N VAL A 228 15.64 7.13 17.42
CA VAL A 228 16.59 7.02 16.32
C VAL A 228 15.95 7.56 15.05
N LEU A 229 16.60 8.55 14.45
CA LEU A 229 16.21 9.11 13.15
C LEU A 229 16.96 8.37 12.05
N TYR A 230 16.21 7.78 11.12
CA TYR A 230 16.74 7.04 9.99
C TYR A 230 16.55 7.83 8.69
N GLN A 231 17.56 7.81 7.83
CA GLN A 231 17.32 7.92 6.39
C GLN A 231 16.63 6.64 5.96
N TYR A 232 15.48 6.76 5.30
CA TYR A 232 14.70 5.62 4.87
C TYR A 232 14.18 5.82 3.45
N LEU A 233 14.55 4.92 2.54
CA LEU A 233 13.96 4.86 1.20
C LEU A 233 13.45 3.46 0.95
N ASP A 234 12.14 3.34 0.82
CA ASP A 234 11.48 2.11 0.44
C ASP A 234 11.74 1.80 -1.05
N SER A 235 12.13 0.56 -1.32
CA SER A 235 12.52 0.09 -2.64
C SER A 235 11.36 0.06 -3.62
N LEU A 236 10.16 -0.33 -3.18
CA LEU A 236 8.95 -0.34 -4.00
C LEU A 236 8.49 1.09 -4.29
N ASP A 237 8.58 1.97 -3.30
CA ASP A 237 8.28 3.39 -3.48
C ASP A 237 9.21 4.07 -4.48
N ILE A 238 10.49 3.70 -4.47
CA ILE A 238 11.46 4.16 -5.47
C ILE A 238 11.08 3.62 -6.85
N LEU A 239 10.83 2.31 -6.98
CA LEU A 239 10.54 1.65 -8.26
C LEU A 239 9.26 2.20 -8.91
N LYS A 240 8.17 2.30 -8.14
CA LYS A 240 6.88 2.86 -8.60
C LYS A 240 7.03 4.27 -9.18
N ARG A 241 7.96 5.06 -8.65
CA ARG A 241 8.14 6.48 -9.01
C ARG A 241 9.32 6.72 -9.96
N ASN A 242 10.13 5.69 -10.22
CA ASN A 242 11.35 5.78 -11.03
C ASN A 242 11.50 4.50 -11.88
N GLU A 243 10.58 4.30 -12.83
CA GLU A 243 10.50 3.10 -13.69
C GLU A 243 11.80 2.82 -14.48
N GLU A 244 12.65 3.83 -14.67
CA GLU A 244 13.96 3.71 -15.32
C GLU A 244 15.03 3.03 -14.44
N LEU A 245 14.77 2.82 -13.14
CA LEU A 245 15.72 2.22 -12.21
C LEU A 245 15.60 0.69 -12.18
N GLY A 246 16.74 0.01 -12.03
CA GLY A 246 16.78 -1.44 -11.86
C GLY A 246 16.15 -1.89 -10.54
N TYR A 247 15.71 -3.15 -10.50
CA TYR A 247 15.14 -3.79 -9.31
C TYR A 247 16.04 -3.62 -8.08
N LEU A 248 15.41 -3.30 -6.96
CA LEU A 248 16.06 -3.09 -5.68
C LEU A 248 15.74 -4.23 -4.73
N GLU A 249 16.76 -4.98 -4.31
CA GLU A 249 16.59 -6.10 -3.38
C GLU A 249 16.29 -5.64 -1.94
N LYS A 250 16.61 -4.40 -1.56
CA LYS A 250 16.44 -3.93 -0.18
C LYS A 250 16.21 -2.43 -0.04
N ASN A 251 15.39 -2.08 0.95
CA ASN A 251 15.18 -0.72 1.42
C ASN A 251 16.50 -0.10 1.92
N HIS A 252 16.69 1.18 1.66
CA HIS A 252 17.77 1.94 2.30
C HIS A 252 17.33 2.32 3.71
N SER A 253 18.08 1.89 4.72
CA SER A 253 17.87 2.31 6.10
C SER A 253 19.21 2.62 6.75
N GLN A 254 19.39 3.87 7.20
CA GLN A 254 20.61 4.31 7.85
C GLN A 254 20.30 5.27 9.01
N ALA A 255 20.69 4.89 10.23
CA ALA A 255 20.62 5.79 11.39
C ALA A 255 21.55 6.99 11.18
N VAL A 256 20.99 8.20 11.33
CA VAL A 256 21.73 9.46 11.19
C VAL A 256 21.78 10.29 12.46
N SER A 257 20.85 10.05 13.39
CA SER A 257 20.90 10.68 14.71
C SER A 257 20.15 9.88 15.75
N CYS A 258 20.50 10.08 17.02
CA CYS A 258 19.82 9.50 18.15
C CYS A 258 19.75 10.53 19.28
N THR A 259 18.59 10.64 19.92
CA THR A 259 18.41 11.48 21.12
C THR A 259 17.41 10.81 22.05
N SER A 260 17.63 10.89 23.35
CA SER A 260 16.63 10.53 24.36
C SER A 260 15.66 11.69 24.67
N ASN A 261 15.89 12.87 24.09
CA ASN A 261 15.11 14.07 24.34
C ASN A 261 13.89 14.15 23.40
N LEU A 262 12.71 13.89 23.95
CA LEU A 262 11.42 13.96 23.26
C LEU A 262 11.23 15.29 22.51
N LYS A 263 11.59 16.42 23.14
CA LYS A 263 11.40 17.75 22.55
C LYS A 263 12.29 17.98 21.34
N GLU A 264 13.53 17.48 21.37
CA GLU A 264 14.45 17.58 20.24
C GLU A 264 13.95 16.75 19.06
N MET A 265 13.55 15.50 19.30
CA MET A 265 13.02 14.66 18.22
C MET A 265 11.73 15.24 17.63
N ARG A 266 10.80 15.71 18.48
CA ARG A 266 9.58 16.37 18.03
C ARG A 266 9.85 17.61 17.17
N ASN A 267 10.79 18.46 17.57
CA ASN A 267 11.15 19.63 16.78
C ASN A 267 11.77 19.24 15.42
N CYS A 268 12.57 18.19 15.40
CA CYS A 268 13.09 17.61 14.15
C CYS A 268 11.94 17.14 13.25
N LEU A 269 11.00 16.35 13.78
CA LEU A 269 9.85 15.86 13.03
C LEU A 269 8.96 17.00 12.51
N TRP A 270 8.75 18.04 13.30
CA TRP A 270 8.03 19.23 12.86
C TRP A 270 8.71 19.88 11.65
N MET A 271 10.04 20.02 11.68
CA MET A 271 10.82 20.58 10.57
C MET A 271 10.73 19.71 9.30
N LEU A 272 10.74 18.39 9.47
CA LEU A 272 10.75 17.42 8.38
C LEU A 272 9.37 17.17 7.78
N ALA A 273 8.29 17.18 8.57
CA ALA A 273 6.99 16.62 8.17
C ALA A 273 5.80 17.58 8.25
N ASN A 274 5.88 18.69 9.00
CA ASN A 274 4.72 19.55 9.27
C ASN A 274 4.36 20.47 8.07
N ARG A 275 4.25 19.90 6.88
CA ARG A 275 3.76 20.52 5.64
C ARG A 275 3.35 19.44 4.64
N TYR A 276 2.22 19.65 3.99
CA TYR A 276 1.74 18.80 2.90
C TYR A 276 2.45 19.15 1.60
N THR A 277 2.64 18.13 0.77
CA THR A 277 3.24 18.21 -0.56
C THR A 277 2.22 17.87 -1.63
N GLU A 278 2.20 18.64 -2.72
CA GLU A 278 1.33 18.35 -3.87
C GLU A 278 1.92 17.26 -4.79
N GLN A 279 3.24 17.08 -4.72
CA GLN A 279 3.99 16.11 -5.49
C GLN A 279 4.93 15.34 -4.55
N PRO A 280 5.33 14.11 -4.91
CA PRO A 280 6.28 13.37 -4.10
C PRO A 280 7.60 14.13 -3.90
N VAL A 281 8.08 14.16 -2.66
CA VAL A 281 9.31 14.82 -2.24
C VAL A 281 10.09 13.93 -1.28
N TYR A 282 11.36 13.71 -1.59
CA TYR A 282 12.31 13.03 -0.73
C TYR A 282 12.88 14.03 0.28
N THR A 283 12.47 13.93 1.53
CA THR A 283 12.97 14.71 2.66
C THR A 283 13.91 13.85 3.50
N VAL A 284 15.20 13.91 3.20
CA VAL A 284 16.20 13.00 3.79
C VAL A 284 16.98 13.71 4.91
N PRO A 285 16.87 13.24 6.17
CA PRO A 285 17.58 13.83 7.30
C PRO A 285 19.08 13.57 7.23
N LEU A 286 19.87 14.57 7.63
CA LEU A 286 21.32 14.48 7.80
C LEU A 286 21.72 14.51 9.28
N SER A 287 20.87 15.13 10.11
CA SER A 287 20.93 15.15 11.57
C SER A 287 19.56 15.57 12.12
N LEU A 288 19.43 15.78 13.43
CA LEU A 288 18.22 16.39 14.02
C LEU A 288 17.97 17.83 13.51
N LYS A 289 18.98 18.49 12.93
CA LYS A 289 18.95 19.93 12.58
C LYS A 289 19.20 20.23 11.12
N ALA A 290 19.37 19.20 10.29
CA ALA A 290 19.70 19.37 8.87
C ALA A 290 19.08 18.24 8.05
N TYR A 291 18.62 18.58 6.85
CA TYR A 291 18.07 17.64 5.89
C TYR A 291 18.35 18.11 4.47
N THR A 292 18.09 17.26 3.50
CA THR A 292 18.07 17.59 2.07
C THR A 292 16.69 17.26 1.54
N GLU A 293 16.18 18.06 0.62
CA GLU A 293 14.83 17.91 0.11
C GLU A 293 14.83 18.08 -1.42
N SER A 294 14.25 17.13 -2.14
CA SER A 294 14.13 17.17 -3.60
C SER A 294 12.98 16.30 -4.10
N ALA A 295 12.31 16.72 -5.16
CA ALA A 295 11.37 15.87 -5.91
C ALA A 295 12.11 14.90 -6.84
N ASP A 296 13.33 15.25 -7.27
CA ASP A 296 14.20 14.37 -8.05
C ASP A 296 15.11 13.58 -7.11
N LEU A 297 14.97 12.25 -7.12
CA LEU A 297 15.82 11.32 -6.37
C LEU A 297 17.31 11.54 -6.68
N LYS A 298 17.66 11.94 -7.92
CA LYS A 298 19.04 12.17 -8.36
C LYS A 298 19.71 13.35 -7.66
N GLU A 299 18.91 14.29 -7.17
CA GLU A 299 19.38 15.50 -6.51
C GLU A 299 19.43 15.38 -4.98
N ILE A 300 18.91 14.31 -4.38
CA ILE A 300 18.96 14.15 -2.91
C ILE A 300 20.42 14.14 -2.41
N GLY A 301 20.68 14.91 -1.35
CA GLY A 301 22.03 15.22 -0.88
C GLY A 301 22.60 16.52 -1.46
N LYS A 302 21.78 17.29 -2.21
CA LYS A 302 22.03 18.67 -2.67
C LYS A 302 20.69 19.43 -2.80
N PRO A 303 20.61 20.74 -2.48
CA PRO A 303 21.28 21.42 -1.37
C PRO A 303 20.79 20.90 -0.01
N ALA A 304 21.45 21.33 1.07
CA ALA A 304 21.01 21.06 2.42
C ALA A 304 20.18 22.23 2.97
N THR A 305 19.12 21.89 3.69
CA THR A 305 18.24 22.79 4.43
C THR A 305 18.50 22.60 5.93
N PHE A 306 18.40 23.69 6.70
CA PHE A 306 18.73 23.72 8.12
C PHE A 306 17.54 24.15 8.99
N GLU A 307 17.54 23.74 10.25
CA GLU A 307 16.58 24.20 11.27
C GLU A 307 16.67 25.73 11.46
N PHE A 308 15.56 26.44 11.19
CA PHE A 308 15.22 27.83 11.61
C PHE A 308 16.33 28.92 11.64
N GLU A 309 17.37 28.83 10.82
CA GLU A 309 18.35 29.91 10.65
C GLU A 309 18.30 30.49 9.25
N SER A 310 18.36 31.83 9.15
CA SER A 310 18.55 32.55 7.89
C SER A 310 19.82 32.02 7.21
N THR A 311 19.59 31.38 6.08
CA THR A 311 20.42 30.47 5.26
C THR A 311 21.86 30.87 4.91
N ASP A 312 22.44 31.95 5.42
CA ASP A 312 23.67 32.50 4.83
C ASP A 312 24.99 32.07 5.47
N ARG A 313 25.00 31.31 6.58
CA ARG A 313 26.28 31.01 7.29
C ARG A 313 26.50 29.61 7.82
N ARG A 314 25.47 28.75 7.90
CA ARG A 314 25.67 27.41 8.43
C ARG A 314 26.26 26.49 7.35
N VAL A 315 27.33 25.77 7.73
CA VAL A 315 27.93 24.72 6.92
C VAL A 315 27.63 23.38 7.59
N LEU A 316 27.42 22.34 6.80
CA LEU A 316 27.24 20.97 7.30
C LEU A 316 28.42 20.55 8.19
N THR A 317 28.11 19.88 9.30
CA THR A 317 29.13 19.21 10.12
C THR A 317 29.78 18.06 9.35
N THR A 318 30.85 17.50 9.89
CA THR A 318 31.53 16.33 9.30
C THR A 318 30.57 15.15 9.17
N GLU A 319 29.74 14.93 10.18
CA GLU A 319 28.75 13.86 10.26
C GLU A 319 27.61 14.08 9.26
N GLU A 320 27.12 15.31 9.14
CA GLU A 320 26.08 15.67 8.17
C GLU A 320 26.58 15.54 6.72
N LYS A 321 27.84 15.92 6.45
CA LYS A 321 28.46 15.68 5.15
C LYS A 321 28.57 14.20 4.84
N LYS A 322 28.97 13.39 5.83
CA LYS A 322 29.06 11.94 5.68
C LYS A 322 27.69 11.32 5.40
N ALA A 323 26.64 11.76 6.08
CA ALA A 323 25.27 11.33 5.82
C ALA A 323 24.81 11.72 4.40
N ALA A 324 25.09 12.96 3.96
CA ALA A 324 24.75 13.43 2.62
C ALA A 324 25.54 12.70 1.51
N GLU A 325 26.81 12.36 1.76
CA GLU A 325 27.62 11.54 0.86
C GLU A 325 27.13 10.09 0.80
N GLY A 326 26.69 9.53 1.94
CA GLY A 326 26.14 8.19 2.04
C GLY A 326 24.92 8.01 1.13
N ILE A 327 23.93 8.89 1.26
CA ILE A 327 22.71 8.82 0.45
C ILE A 327 22.99 9.06 -1.04
N ARG A 328 23.88 10.00 -1.39
CA ARG A 328 24.30 10.23 -2.79
C ARG A 328 24.97 9.01 -3.40
N ARG A 329 25.79 8.31 -2.62
CA ARG A 329 26.44 7.08 -3.07
C ARG A 329 25.42 5.97 -3.27
N TYR A 330 24.42 5.86 -2.40
CA TYR A 330 23.33 4.90 -2.56
C TYR A 330 22.57 5.15 -3.86
N VAL A 331 22.05 6.38 -4.08
CA VAL A 331 21.33 6.74 -5.31
C VAL A 331 22.20 6.56 -6.56
N GLY A 332 23.47 6.93 -6.49
CA GLY A 332 24.41 6.75 -7.59
C GLY A 332 24.67 5.29 -7.97
N ARG A 333 24.45 4.32 -7.05
CA ARG A 333 24.49 2.89 -7.38
C ARG A 333 23.22 2.42 -8.08
N LEU A 334 22.05 2.94 -7.70
CA LEU A 334 20.76 2.62 -8.35
C LEU A 334 20.82 2.89 -9.85
N GLN A 335 21.37 4.05 -10.20
CA GLN A 335 21.48 4.50 -11.59
C GLN A 335 22.42 3.65 -12.46
N LYS A 336 23.35 2.92 -11.85
CA LYS A 336 24.35 2.11 -12.56
C LYS A 336 23.91 0.66 -12.81
N GLY A 337 22.69 0.29 -12.40
CA GLY A 337 22.15 -1.04 -12.65
C GLY A 337 22.79 -2.14 -11.80
N GLY A 338 23.08 -1.87 -10.52
CA GLY A 338 23.33 -2.89 -9.50
C GLY A 338 24.19 -4.09 -9.91
N ALA A 339 25.44 -3.87 -10.34
CA ALA A 339 26.36 -4.96 -10.70
C ALA A 339 27.36 -5.34 -9.60
N ASP A 340 27.25 -4.76 -8.38
CA ASP A 340 28.13 -5.10 -7.26
C ASP A 340 27.31 -5.26 -5.97
N VAL A 341 26.67 -6.42 -5.81
CA VAL A 341 26.33 -7.03 -4.51
C VAL A 341 26.85 -8.46 -4.54
#